data_AF-A0AAN2CAS6-F1
#
_entry.id   AF-A0AAN2CAS6-F1
#
_cell.length_a   1.000
_cell.length_b   1.000
_cell.length_c   1.000
_cell.angle_alpha   90.00
_cell.angle_beta   90.00
_cell.angle_gamma   90.00
#
_symmetry.space_group_name_H-M   'P 1'
#
loop_
_entity.id
_entity.type
_entity.pdbx_description
1 polymer ?
#
loop_
_entity_poly.entity_id
_entity_poly.type
_entity_poly.pdbx_seq_one_letter_code
_entity_poly.pdbx_strand_id
1 'polypeptide(L)'
;MNATLTSTLRVYDDTSPSTPLVDTTDRAEIARHLNAAGVRFEQWEASVPLAADADQESILAAYAADVQRLKDECGYTTADVLRLAKGTPNTAPMRAKFLDEHSHSEDEVRFFVEGSGAFYLRIQGKVYVTVCTRGDLIGVPAGTTHWFDMGPDPEFTAIRLFVTPDGWVANFTGDDIASRFPRYE
;
A
#
# COMPACT_ATOMS: atom_id res chain seq x y z
N MET A 1 14.68 -20.24 6.76
CA MET A 1 15.07 -18.82 6.92
C MET A 1 14.05 -18.03 6.14
N ASN A 2 13.13 -17.34 6.82
CA ASN A 2 12.18 -16.48 6.12
C ASN A 2 13.00 -15.31 5.57
N ALA A 3 13.00 -15.12 4.25
CA ALA A 3 13.63 -13.96 3.65
C ALA A 3 12.96 -12.72 4.23
N THR A 4 13.75 -11.81 4.81
CA THR A 4 13.23 -10.52 5.25
C THR A 4 12.74 -9.76 4.02
N LEU A 5 11.44 -9.48 3.96
CA LEU A 5 10.85 -8.67 2.90
C LEU A 5 11.41 -7.24 3.00
N THR A 6 11.95 -6.74 1.90
CA THR A 6 12.55 -5.40 1.83
C THR A 6 11.64 -4.46 1.07
N SER A 7 11.36 -3.30 1.64
CA SER A 7 10.62 -2.24 0.95
C SER A 7 11.42 -1.73 -0.24
N THR A 8 10.75 -1.45 -1.35
CA THR A 8 11.43 -0.94 -2.56
C THR A 8 10.66 0.22 -3.15
N LEU A 9 11.36 1.08 -3.87
CA LEU A 9 10.78 2.05 -4.78
C LEU A 9 11.50 2.01 -6.12
N ARG A 10 10.73 1.85 -7.19
CA ARG A 10 11.18 2.10 -8.56
C ARG A 10 10.32 3.17 -9.19
N VAL A 11 10.93 4.17 -9.82
CA VAL A 11 10.20 5.23 -10.52
C VAL A 11 10.52 5.15 -12.00
N TYR A 12 9.49 5.12 -12.82
CA TYR A 12 9.61 5.05 -14.27
C TYR A 12 8.98 6.28 -14.92
N ASP A 13 9.37 6.55 -16.16
CA ASP A 13 8.51 7.34 -17.05
C ASP A 13 7.29 6.49 -17.45
N ASP A 14 6.10 7.08 -17.53
CA ASP A 14 4.87 6.33 -17.84
C ASP A 14 4.83 5.77 -19.28
N THR A 15 5.76 6.23 -20.12
CA THR A 15 5.98 5.71 -21.48
C THR A 15 7.16 4.73 -21.59
N SER A 16 7.96 4.56 -20.54
CA SER A 16 9.18 3.72 -20.56
C SER A 16 9.27 2.79 -19.33
N PRO A 17 8.54 1.66 -19.34
CA PRO A 17 8.40 0.79 -18.17
C PRO A 17 9.62 -0.11 -17.89
N SER A 18 10.67 -0.06 -18.73
CA SER A 18 11.80 -0.99 -18.64
C SER A 18 13.01 -0.45 -17.88
N THR A 19 13.17 0.87 -17.81
CA THR A 19 14.36 1.49 -17.20
C THR A 19 13.94 2.44 -16.09
N PRO A 20 14.19 2.09 -14.81
CA PRO A 20 13.85 2.97 -13.71
C PRO A 20 14.76 4.21 -13.69
N LEU A 21 14.16 5.37 -13.46
CA LEU A 21 14.84 6.63 -13.15
C LEU A 21 15.37 6.65 -11.70
N VAL A 22 14.71 5.89 -10.83
CA VAL A 22 15.06 5.70 -9.41
C VAL A 22 14.85 4.22 -9.11
N ASP A 23 15.81 3.58 -8.45
CA ASP A 23 15.68 2.24 -7.86
C ASP A 23 16.38 2.25 -6.49
N THR A 24 15.61 2.08 -5.42
CA THR A 24 16.14 2.14 -4.06
C THR A 24 15.40 1.18 -3.12
N THR A 25 16.13 0.72 -2.12
CA THR A 25 15.63 -0.06 -0.98
C THR A 25 15.79 0.70 0.35
N ASP A 26 16.36 1.91 0.32
CA ASP A 26 16.52 2.76 1.49
C ASP A 26 15.18 3.46 1.80
N ARG A 27 14.59 3.11 2.95
CA ARG A 27 13.29 3.66 3.40
C ARG A 27 13.29 5.18 3.52
N ALA A 28 14.42 5.82 3.84
CA ALA A 28 14.51 7.28 3.88
C ALA A 28 14.43 7.88 2.48
N GLU A 29 15.07 7.27 1.49
CA GLU A 29 14.98 7.69 0.09
C GLU A 29 13.60 7.40 -0.51
N ILE A 30 12.98 6.26 -0.17
CA ILE A 30 11.60 5.94 -0.53
C ILE A 30 10.67 7.05 -0.02
N ALA A 31 10.76 7.38 1.27
CA ALA A 31 9.98 8.46 1.88
C ALA A 31 10.20 9.80 1.19
N ARG A 32 11.46 10.16 0.92
CA ARG A 32 11.82 11.41 0.23
C ARG A 32 11.17 11.51 -1.14
N HIS A 33 11.21 10.44 -1.93
CA HIS A 33 10.65 10.42 -3.28
C HIS A 33 9.12 10.41 -3.30
N LEU A 34 8.48 9.62 -2.44
CA LEU A 34 7.02 9.55 -2.35
C LEU A 34 6.43 10.85 -1.81
N ASN A 35 6.99 11.39 -0.72
CA ASN A 35 6.52 12.66 -0.14
C ASN A 35 6.68 13.82 -1.12
N ALA A 36 7.75 13.85 -1.92
CA ALA A 36 7.93 14.85 -2.97
C ALA A 36 6.89 14.73 -4.10
N ALA A 37 6.32 13.54 -4.31
CA ALA A 37 5.22 13.30 -5.25
C ALA A 37 3.83 13.50 -4.61
N GLY A 38 3.76 13.90 -3.33
CA GLY A 38 2.51 14.10 -2.59
C GLY A 38 1.94 12.82 -1.95
N VAL A 39 2.68 11.71 -1.97
CA VAL A 39 2.26 10.43 -1.39
C VAL A 39 2.90 10.29 -0.01
N ARG A 40 2.08 10.10 1.02
CA ARG A 40 2.57 9.95 2.39
C ARG A 40 3.24 8.59 2.55
N PHE A 41 4.45 8.56 3.11
CA PHE A 41 5.14 7.33 3.47
C PHE A 41 5.81 7.46 4.84
N GLU A 42 5.47 6.57 5.77
CA GLU A 42 6.01 6.57 7.15
C GLU A 42 6.45 5.17 7.57
N GLN A 43 7.29 5.10 8.61
CA GLN A 43 7.63 3.86 9.29
C GLN A 43 7.10 3.88 10.72
N TRP A 44 6.29 2.89 11.10
CA TRP A 44 5.82 2.73 12.48
C TRP A 44 6.36 1.46 13.12
N GLU A 45 6.42 1.48 14.44
CA GLU A 45 6.80 0.33 15.26
C GLU A 45 5.69 0.04 16.26
N ALA A 46 5.40 -1.25 16.49
CA ALA A 46 4.42 -1.65 17.48
C ALA A 46 4.91 -1.27 18.88
N SER A 47 4.05 -0.67 19.69
CA SER A 47 4.38 -0.30 21.07
C SER A 47 4.59 -1.52 21.97
N VAL A 48 4.09 -2.69 21.54
CA VAL A 48 4.22 -3.99 22.21
C VAL A 48 4.47 -5.09 21.17
N PRO A 49 5.13 -6.20 21.54
CA PRO A 49 5.25 -7.37 20.66
C PRO A 49 3.87 -7.93 20.27
N LEU A 50 3.69 -8.22 18.98
CA LEU A 50 2.48 -8.84 18.45
C LEU A 50 2.69 -10.34 18.21
N ALA A 51 1.72 -11.16 18.58
CA ALA A 51 1.67 -12.57 18.19
C ALA A 51 1.36 -12.69 16.69
N ALA A 52 1.81 -13.79 16.06
CA ALA A 52 1.59 -14.02 14.62
C ALA A 52 0.09 -14.15 14.26
N ASP A 53 -0.73 -14.60 15.20
CA ASP A 53 -2.18 -14.74 15.07
C ASP A 53 -2.95 -13.63 15.79
N ALA A 54 -2.28 -12.52 16.17
CA ALA A 54 -2.92 -11.39 16.84
C ALA A 54 -4.19 -10.96 16.11
N ASP A 55 -5.24 -10.70 16.89
CA ASP A 55 -6.53 -10.25 16.39
C ASP A 55 -6.51 -8.73 16.08
N GLN A 56 -7.61 -8.26 15.50
CA GLN A 56 -7.74 -6.85 15.13
C GLN A 56 -7.59 -5.91 16.33
N GLU A 57 -8.17 -6.27 17.48
CA GLU A 57 -8.11 -5.43 18.69
C GLU A 57 -6.68 -5.28 19.20
N SER A 58 -5.93 -6.39 19.30
CA SER A 58 -4.54 -6.39 19.74
C SER A 58 -3.63 -5.60 18.78
N ILE A 59 -3.86 -5.74 17.47
CA ILE A 59 -3.11 -4.99 16.45
C ILE A 59 -3.39 -3.50 16.56
N LEU A 60 -4.67 -3.09 16.60
CA LEU A 60 -5.03 -1.68 16.71
C LEU A 60 -4.54 -1.07 18.02
N ALA A 61 -4.54 -1.82 19.12
CA ALA A 61 -3.99 -1.38 20.40
C ALA A 61 -2.47 -1.12 20.33
N ALA A 62 -1.72 -1.99 19.64
CA ALA A 62 -0.27 -1.86 19.49
C ALA A 62 0.17 -0.66 18.63
N TYR A 63 -0.72 -0.13 17.79
CA TYR A 63 -0.50 1.04 16.94
C TYR A 63 -1.42 2.23 17.29
N ALA A 64 -2.03 2.22 18.48
CA ALA A 64 -3.10 3.16 18.82
C ALA A 64 -2.64 4.63 18.75
N ALA A 65 -1.40 4.93 19.14
CA ALA A 65 -0.86 6.29 19.09
C ALA A 65 -0.76 6.83 17.66
N ASP A 66 -0.24 6.04 16.73
CA ASP A 66 -0.11 6.43 15.31
C ASP A 66 -1.46 6.49 14.60
N VAL A 67 -2.34 5.51 14.86
CA VAL A 67 -3.71 5.52 14.33
C VAL A 67 -4.46 6.76 14.81
N GLN A 68 -4.39 7.08 16.10
CA GLN A 68 -5.07 8.26 16.64
C GLN A 68 -4.49 9.55 16.06
N ARG A 69 -3.16 9.65 15.93
CA ARG A 69 -2.50 10.78 15.29
C ARG A 69 -3.00 11.01 13.86
N LEU A 70 -3.10 9.96 13.04
CA LEU A 70 -3.65 10.08 11.68
C LEU A 70 -5.13 10.48 11.67
N LYS A 71 -5.93 9.96 12.60
CA LYS A 71 -7.34 10.36 12.73
C LYS A 71 -7.47 11.86 13.02
N ASP A 72 -6.64 12.38 13.93
CA ASP A 72 -6.66 13.78 14.31
C ASP A 72 -6.14 14.70 13.20
N GLU A 73 -5.09 14.28 12.49
CA GLU A 73 -4.48 15.06 11.39
C GLU A 73 -5.33 15.09 10.11
N CYS A 74 -5.93 13.95 9.74
CA CYS A 74 -6.56 13.75 8.43
C CYS A 74 -8.08 13.57 8.49
N GLY A 75 -8.68 13.50 9.69
CA GLY A 75 -10.13 13.37 9.86
C GLY A 75 -10.68 11.95 9.61
N TYR A 76 -9.83 10.92 9.62
CA TYR A 76 -10.30 9.53 9.53
C TYR A 76 -11.20 9.18 10.73
N THR A 77 -12.32 8.53 10.48
CA THR A 77 -13.29 8.20 11.55
C THR A 77 -13.10 6.78 12.06
N THR A 78 -12.65 5.88 11.19
CA THR A 78 -12.59 4.43 11.43
C THR A 78 -11.26 3.85 11.00
N ALA A 79 -10.87 2.78 11.68
CA ALA A 79 -9.74 1.95 11.33
C ALA A 79 -10.09 0.48 11.54
N ASP A 80 -9.67 -0.39 10.65
CA ASP A 80 -9.84 -1.84 10.77
C ASP A 80 -8.59 -2.59 10.28
N VAL A 81 -8.58 -3.91 10.45
CA VAL A 81 -7.47 -4.78 10.05
C VAL A 81 -7.96 -5.78 9.01
N LEU A 82 -7.28 -5.78 7.86
CA LEU A 82 -7.44 -6.79 6.82
C LEU A 82 -6.26 -7.77 6.87
N ARG A 83 -6.55 -9.07 6.90
CA ARG A 83 -5.54 -10.13 6.81
C ARG A 83 -5.83 -11.04 5.63
N LEU A 84 -4.83 -11.24 4.78
CA LEU A 84 -4.78 -12.30 3.78
C LEU A 84 -3.63 -13.23 4.16
N ALA A 85 -3.97 -14.49 4.45
CA ALA A 85 -3.00 -15.51 4.81
C ALA A 85 -2.51 -16.24 3.56
N LYS A 86 -1.25 -16.67 3.59
CA LYS A 86 -0.67 -17.51 2.55
C LYS A 86 -1.51 -18.76 2.30
N GLY A 87 -1.70 -19.12 1.03
CA GLY A 87 -2.54 -20.27 0.66
C GLY A 87 -4.05 -20.02 0.77
N THR A 88 -4.49 -18.77 0.92
CA THR A 88 -5.91 -18.40 0.76
C THR A 88 -6.42 -18.93 -0.59
N PRO A 89 -7.54 -19.66 -0.64
CA PRO A 89 -8.06 -20.17 -1.90
C PRO A 89 -8.61 -19.02 -2.78
N ASN A 90 -8.59 -19.22 -4.10
CA ASN A 90 -9.16 -18.27 -5.07
C ASN A 90 -8.53 -16.87 -5.07
N THR A 91 -7.21 -16.75 -4.82
CA THR A 91 -6.50 -15.46 -4.82
C THR A 91 -6.41 -14.81 -6.19
N ALA A 92 -6.34 -15.57 -7.29
CA ALA A 92 -6.22 -14.99 -8.63
C ALA A 92 -7.41 -14.06 -9.01
N PRO A 93 -8.68 -14.46 -8.84
CA PRO A 93 -9.81 -13.53 -9.02
C PRO A 93 -9.83 -12.36 -8.02
N MET A 94 -9.26 -12.52 -6.82
CA MET A 94 -9.15 -11.41 -5.87
C MET A 94 -8.12 -10.40 -6.33
N ARG A 95 -6.91 -10.86 -6.69
CA ARG A 95 -5.81 -10.06 -7.26
C ARG A 95 -6.32 -9.24 -8.45
N ALA A 96 -7.04 -9.89 -9.38
CA ALA A 96 -7.56 -9.25 -10.58
C ALA A 96 -8.43 -7.99 -10.33
N LYS A 97 -9.11 -7.90 -9.18
CA LYS A 97 -9.94 -6.72 -8.84
C LYS A 97 -9.15 -5.44 -8.61
N PHE A 98 -7.85 -5.56 -8.34
CA PHE A 98 -6.99 -4.45 -7.94
C PHE A 98 -5.92 -4.12 -9.00
N LEU A 99 -5.81 -4.94 -10.06
CA LEU A 99 -4.75 -4.86 -11.07
C LEU A 99 -4.99 -3.79 -12.15
N ASP A 100 -6.21 -3.28 -12.26
CA ASP A 100 -6.57 -2.24 -13.23
C ASP A 100 -6.45 -0.86 -12.57
N GLU A 101 -6.03 0.14 -13.36
CA GLU A 101 -5.87 1.51 -12.85
C GLU A 101 -7.21 2.12 -12.44
N HIS A 102 -7.23 2.67 -11.23
CA HIS A 102 -8.39 3.31 -10.63
C HIS A 102 -7.98 4.49 -9.76
N SER A 103 -8.98 5.22 -9.27
CA SER A 103 -8.82 6.24 -8.24
C SER A 103 -9.96 6.17 -7.24
N HIS A 104 -9.75 6.77 -6.08
CA HIS A 104 -10.74 6.87 -5.01
C HIS A 104 -11.11 8.33 -4.75
N SER A 105 -12.33 8.57 -4.24
CA SER A 105 -12.77 9.91 -3.82
C SER A 105 -12.25 10.31 -2.45
N GLU A 106 -11.72 9.36 -1.69
CA GLU A 106 -11.02 9.57 -0.42
C GLU A 106 -9.59 9.07 -0.52
N ASP A 107 -8.75 9.44 0.46
CA ASP A 107 -7.39 8.94 0.57
C ASP A 107 -7.38 7.42 0.81
N GLU A 108 -6.48 6.70 0.14
CA GLU A 108 -6.22 5.30 0.45
C GLU A 108 -5.04 5.19 1.41
N VAL A 109 -5.33 4.87 2.67
CA VAL A 109 -4.29 4.65 3.69
C VAL A 109 -4.17 3.16 4.04
N ARG A 110 -2.95 2.64 3.95
CA ARG A 110 -2.58 1.27 4.35
C ARG A 110 -1.32 1.29 5.19
N PHE A 111 -1.38 0.65 6.35
CA PHE A 111 -0.20 0.35 7.16
C PHE A 111 0.03 -1.16 7.19
N PHE A 112 1.19 -1.63 6.74
CA PHE A 112 1.52 -3.04 6.70
C PHE A 112 2.06 -3.49 8.06
N VAL A 113 1.24 -4.20 8.82
CA VAL A 113 1.66 -4.86 10.06
C VAL A 113 2.56 -6.05 9.74
N GLU A 114 2.23 -6.79 8.67
CA GLU A 114 2.95 -7.98 8.23
C GLU A 114 2.88 -8.14 6.71
N GLY A 115 3.81 -8.91 6.16
CA GLY A 115 3.80 -9.26 4.74
C GLY A 115 4.18 -8.08 3.85
N SER A 116 3.61 -8.07 2.65
CA SER A 116 3.91 -7.06 1.63
C SER A 116 2.80 -6.90 0.59
N GLY A 117 2.86 -5.79 -0.14
CA GLY A 117 2.07 -5.53 -1.33
C GLY A 117 2.68 -4.40 -2.16
N ALA A 118 2.36 -4.35 -3.44
CA ALA A 118 2.92 -3.36 -4.37
C ALA A 118 1.87 -2.31 -4.78
N PHE A 119 2.19 -1.05 -4.55
CA PHE A 119 1.45 0.09 -5.07
C PHE A 119 2.11 0.64 -6.32
N TYR A 120 1.29 0.97 -7.31
CA TYR A 120 1.72 1.59 -8.55
C TYR A 120 0.97 2.90 -8.70
N LEU A 121 1.68 4.03 -8.59
CA LEU A 121 1.08 5.36 -8.53
C LEU A 121 1.44 6.13 -9.79
N ARG A 122 0.44 6.48 -10.60
CA ARG A 122 0.64 7.28 -11.81
C ARG A 122 0.49 8.75 -11.47
N ILE A 123 1.61 9.47 -11.46
CA ILE A 123 1.69 10.85 -11.01
C ILE A 123 2.59 11.63 -11.97
N GLN A 124 2.06 12.70 -12.58
CA GLN A 124 2.83 13.65 -13.40
C GLN A 124 3.69 12.99 -14.50
N GLY A 125 3.12 12.03 -15.25
CA GLY A 125 3.83 11.32 -16.33
C GLY A 125 4.86 10.29 -15.83
N LYS A 126 4.80 9.91 -14.56
CA LYS A 126 5.65 8.88 -13.96
C LYS A 126 4.81 7.79 -13.32
N VAL A 127 5.38 6.60 -13.21
CA VAL A 127 4.82 5.50 -12.43
C VAL A 127 5.79 5.18 -11.29
N TYR A 128 5.32 5.35 -10.06
CA TYR A 128 6.01 4.99 -8.83
C TYR A 128 5.55 3.60 -8.42
N VAL A 129 6.45 2.62 -8.53
CA VAL A 129 6.22 1.24 -8.10
C VAL A 129 6.88 1.06 -6.74
N THR A 130 6.08 1.03 -5.68
CA THR A 130 6.58 0.82 -4.32
C THR A 130 6.06 -0.48 -3.74
N VAL A 131 6.99 -1.33 -3.28
CA VAL A 131 6.65 -2.50 -2.48
C VAL A 131 6.73 -2.07 -1.03
N CYS A 132 5.59 -2.05 -0.35
CA CYS A 132 5.51 -1.80 1.08
C CYS A 132 5.64 -3.13 1.82
N THR A 133 6.38 -3.14 2.93
CA THR A 133 6.53 -4.31 3.80
C THR A 133 6.22 -3.94 5.24
N ARG A 134 6.37 -4.88 6.18
CA ARG A 134 6.17 -4.65 7.62
C ARG A 134 6.74 -3.30 8.07
N GLY A 135 5.90 -2.55 8.79
CA GLY A 135 6.20 -1.25 9.36
C GLY A 135 5.99 -0.08 8.40
N ASP A 136 5.66 -0.30 7.12
CA ASP A 136 5.42 0.79 6.18
C ASP A 136 3.96 1.25 6.20
N LEU A 137 3.75 2.54 6.37
CA LEU A 137 2.51 3.24 6.04
C LEU A 137 2.64 3.85 4.64
N ILE A 138 1.61 3.69 3.82
CA ILE A 138 1.41 4.48 2.61
C ILE A 138 0.03 5.16 2.66
N GLY A 139 0.00 6.45 2.32
CA GLY A 139 -1.21 7.25 2.15
C GLY A 139 -1.26 7.84 0.75
N VAL A 140 -2.14 7.31 -0.08
CA VAL A 140 -2.36 7.75 -1.47
C VAL A 140 -3.48 8.79 -1.47
N PRO A 141 -3.22 10.04 -1.91
CA PRO A 141 -4.24 11.08 -1.90
C PRO A 141 -5.43 10.76 -2.81
N ALA A 142 -6.61 11.23 -2.42
CA ALA A 142 -7.82 11.18 -3.24
C ALA A 142 -7.58 11.68 -4.67
N GLY A 143 -8.15 10.99 -5.65
CA GLY A 143 -8.00 11.31 -7.07
C GLY A 143 -6.67 10.88 -7.71
N THR A 144 -5.72 10.35 -6.94
CA THR A 144 -4.50 9.78 -7.52
C THR A 144 -4.85 8.50 -8.28
N THR A 145 -4.47 8.41 -9.55
CA THR A 145 -4.62 7.18 -10.34
C THR A 145 -3.55 6.17 -9.94
N HIS A 146 -3.98 4.97 -9.58
CA HIS A 146 -3.11 3.91 -9.09
C HIS A 146 -3.70 2.52 -9.32
N TRP A 147 -2.89 1.49 -9.08
CA TRP A 147 -3.35 0.11 -8.93
C TRP A 147 -2.54 -0.59 -7.85
N PHE A 148 -3.06 -1.71 -7.35
CA PHE A 148 -2.45 -2.49 -6.28
C PHE A 148 -2.27 -3.94 -6.71
N ASP A 149 -1.07 -4.48 -6.48
CA ASP A 149 -0.76 -5.87 -6.75
C ASP A 149 -0.36 -6.57 -5.44
N MET A 150 -1.22 -7.50 -5.01
CA MET A 150 -1.01 -8.33 -3.82
C MET A 150 -0.09 -9.53 -4.07
N GLY A 151 0.33 -9.77 -5.32
CA GLY A 151 1.11 -10.94 -5.71
C GLY A 151 0.27 -12.20 -5.93
N PRO A 152 0.88 -13.28 -6.46
CA PRO A 152 0.18 -14.52 -6.81
C PRO A 152 -0.27 -15.34 -5.59
N ASP A 153 0.48 -15.29 -4.49
CA ASP A 153 0.17 -15.93 -3.20
C ASP A 153 0.27 -14.89 -2.08
N PRO A 154 -0.74 -14.00 -1.97
CA PRO A 154 -0.68 -12.85 -1.08
C PRO A 154 -0.61 -13.28 0.39
N GLU A 155 0.29 -12.64 1.12
CA GLU A 155 0.45 -12.79 2.55
C GLU A 155 0.69 -11.41 3.14
N PHE A 156 -0.33 -10.82 3.78
CA PHE A 156 -0.19 -9.56 4.51
C PHE A 156 -1.28 -9.37 5.57
N THR A 157 -0.92 -8.57 6.58
CA THR A 157 -1.86 -8.00 7.56
C THR A 157 -1.71 -6.48 7.48
N ALA A 158 -2.79 -5.76 7.19
CA ALA A 158 -2.75 -4.31 7.02
C ALA A 158 -3.84 -3.60 7.84
N ILE A 159 -3.47 -2.49 8.49
CA ILE A 159 -4.43 -1.53 9.04
C ILE A 159 -4.90 -0.62 7.91
N ARG A 160 -6.21 -0.40 7.81
CA ARG A 160 -6.83 0.52 6.84
C ARG A 160 -7.48 1.66 7.63
N LEU A 161 -7.31 2.89 7.15
CA LEU A 161 -8.00 4.06 7.69
C LEU A 161 -8.88 4.68 6.59
N PHE A 162 -10.07 5.15 6.96
CA PHE A 162 -11.05 5.69 6.02
C PHE A 162 -11.89 6.79 6.70
N VAL A 163 -12.40 7.75 5.91
CA VAL A 163 -13.33 8.78 6.41
C VAL A 163 -14.73 8.23 6.41
N THR A 164 -15.13 7.56 5.31
CA THR A 164 -16.40 6.84 5.22
C THR A 164 -16.19 5.38 4.75
N PRO A 165 -17.09 4.46 5.14
CA PRO A 165 -17.01 3.06 4.68
C PRO A 165 -17.12 2.88 3.16
N ASP A 166 -17.62 3.88 2.43
CA ASP A 166 -17.80 3.84 0.97
C ASP A 166 -16.68 4.57 0.20
N GLY A 167 -15.76 5.25 0.90
CA GLY A 167 -14.70 6.06 0.29
C GLY A 167 -13.69 5.28 -0.57
N TRP A 168 -13.63 3.96 -0.39
CA TRP A 168 -12.72 3.06 -1.11
C TRP A 168 -13.31 2.51 -2.43
N VAL A 169 -14.50 2.95 -2.85
CA VAL A 169 -15.06 2.50 -4.13
C VAL A 169 -14.12 2.95 -5.26
N ALA A 170 -13.71 1.98 -6.09
CA ALA A 170 -12.79 2.20 -7.20
C ALA A 170 -13.50 2.86 -8.40
N ASN A 171 -12.97 3.99 -8.85
CA ASN A 171 -13.32 4.62 -10.12
C ASN A 171 -12.28 4.23 -11.17
N PHE A 172 -12.56 3.18 -11.95
CA PHE A 172 -11.64 2.69 -12.98
C PHE A 172 -11.47 3.70 -14.12
N THR A 173 -10.22 3.89 -14.56
CA THR A 173 -9.89 4.83 -15.65
C THR A 173 -10.19 4.23 -17.02
N GLY A 174 -10.12 2.90 -17.13
CA GLY A 174 -10.21 2.17 -18.40
C GLY A 174 -8.92 2.20 -19.23
N ASP A 175 -7.84 2.82 -18.74
CA ASP A 175 -6.51 2.77 -19.34
C ASP A 175 -5.86 1.40 -19.03
N ASP A 176 -5.20 0.82 -20.02
CA ASP A 176 -4.52 -0.48 -19.89
C ASP A 176 -3.08 -0.36 -19.36
N ILE A 177 -2.65 0.84 -18.94
CA ILE A 177 -1.29 1.12 -18.50
C ILE A 177 -0.75 0.11 -17.47
N ALA A 178 -1.60 -0.37 -16.56
CA ALA A 178 -1.21 -1.34 -15.54
C ALA A 178 -0.69 -2.67 -16.14
N SER A 179 -1.10 -3.03 -17.36
CA SER A 179 -0.60 -4.20 -18.08
C SER A 179 0.81 -4.03 -18.66
N ARG A 180 1.30 -2.79 -18.73
CA ARG A 180 2.59 -2.43 -19.35
C ARG A 180 3.75 -2.44 -18.35
N PHE A 181 3.45 -2.44 -17.05
CA PHE A 181 4.44 -2.44 -15.98
C PHE A 181 4.65 -3.84 -15.39
N PRO A 182 5.86 -4.16 -14.88
CA PRO A 182 6.12 -5.45 -14.25
C PRO A 182 5.16 -5.70 -13.09
N ARG A 183 4.60 -6.91 -13.04
CA ARG A 183 3.75 -7.38 -11.93
C ARG A 183 4.58 -7.68 -10.69
N TYR A 184 3.93 -7.70 -9.52
CA TYR A 184 4.53 -8.16 -8.28
C TYR A 184 4.44 -9.69 -8.21
N GLU A 185 5.58 -10.37 -8.09
CA GLU A 185 5.71 -11.83 -8.17
C GLU A 185 6.44 -12.41 -6.95
#